data_AF-A0AA90PU58-F1
#
_entry.id   AF-A0AA90PU58-F1
#
_cell.length_a   1.000
_cell.length_b   1.000
_cell.length_c   1.000
_cell.angle_alpha   90.00
_cell.angle_beta   90.00
_cell.angle_gamma   90.00
#
_symmetry.space_group_name_H-M   'P 1'
#
loop_
_entity.id
_entity.type
_entity.pdbx_description
1 polymer ?
#
loop_
_entity_poly.entity_id
_entity_poly.type
_entity_poly.pdbx_seq_one_letter_code
_entity_poly.pdbx_strand_id
1 'polypeptide(L)'
;MMPAKIRDNLRDKLWGLADELGWAILNDIDRSRLYERWTRDPAIGGQIAHFMDPRKVRVYIKDSLIKPYERARLLASQDEIWRALEIASPATTVQTFIKPHGCRLEDGKIICWGKSRDWKLILMAAFERSRLAKSAIPFGVVLLETGKTSNEGTRSLVKDACACLGIEKLSWLE
;
A
#
# COMPACT_ATOMS: atom_id res chain seq x y z
N MET A 1 -2.61 -0.84 -30.66
CA MET A 1 -2.90 -0.19 -29.35
C MET A 1 -4.24 -0.75 -28.86
N MET A 2 -4.34 -1.16 -27.60
CA MET A 2 -5.57 -1.80 -27.08
C MET A 2 -6.69 -0.76 -26.87
N PRO A 3 -7.94 -1.02 -27.31
CA PRO A 3 -9.07 -0.12 -27.08
C PRO A 3 -9.36 0.13 -25.59
N ALA A 4 -9.70 1.37 -25.23
CA ALA A 4 -9.94 1.76 -23.84
C ALA A 4 -11.03 0.92 -23.15
N LYS A 5 -12.16 0.69 -23.83
CA LYS A 5 -13.26 -0.14 -23.30
C LYS A 5 -12.82 -1.56 -22.94
N ILE A 6 -11.95 -2.19 -23.77
CA ILE A 6 -11.42 -3.53 -23.50
C ILE A 6 -10.48 -3.48 -22.28
N ARG A 7 -9.58 -2.50 -22.26
CA ARG A 7 -8.67 -2.29 -21.12
C ARG A 7 -9.43 -2.11 -19.81
N ASP A 8 -10.47 -1.26 -19.82
CA ASP A 8 -11.21 -0.90 -18.62
C ASP A 8 -12.05 -2.09 -18.13
N ASN A 9 -12.68 -2.86 -19.03
CA ASN A 9 -13.35 -4.12 -18.67
C ASN A 9 -12.38 -5.16 -18.06
N LEU A 10 -11.18 -5.32 -18.64
CA LEU A 10 -10.15 -6.22 -18.11
C LEU A 10 -9.63 -5.77 -16.75
N ARG A 11 -9.47 -4.46 -16.56
CA ARG A 11 -9.10 -3.86 -15.28
C ARG A 11 -10.15 -4.19 -14.23
N ASP A 12 -11.42 -3.87 -14.50
CA ASP A 12 -12.49 -4.03 -13.52
C ASP A 12 -12.67 -5.52 -13.14
N LYS A 13 -12.55 -6.44 -14.12
CA LYS A 13 -12.52 -7.88 -13.88
C LYS A 13 -11.35 -8.30 -12.98
N LEU A 14 -10.12 -7.84 -13.28
CA LEU A 14 -8.95 -8.17 -12.47
C LEU A 14 -9.03 -7.60 -11.06
N TRP A 15 -9.63 -6.43 -10.89
CA TRP A 15 -9.82 -5.82 -9.58
C TRP A 15 -10.82 -6.60 -8.75
N GLY A 16 -11.95 -7.03 -9.32
CA GLY A 16 -12.90 -7.92 -8.64
C GLY A 16 -12.29 -9.27 -8.27
N LEU A 17 -11.47 -9.87 -9.15
CA LEU A 17 -10.73 -11.08 -8.78
C LEU A 17 -9.73 -10.83 -7.64
N ALA A 18 -9.09 -9.66 -7.62
CA ALA A 18 -8.16 -9.29 -6.57
C ALA A 18 -8.87 -9.02 -5.22
N ASP A 19 -10.13 -8.53 -5.23
CA ASP A 19 -11.01 -8.54 -4.04
C ASP A 19 -11.21 -9.95 -3.52
N GLU A 20 -11.78 -10.81 -4.36
CA GLU A 20 -12.22 -12.16 -4.00
C GLU A 20 -11.06 -13.00 -3.45
N LEU A 21 -9.87 -12.81 -3.99
CA LEU A 21 -8.65 -13.53 -3.61
C LEU A 21 -7.91 -12.89 -2.43
N GLY A 22 -8.41 -11.79 -1.86
CA GLY A 22 -7.77 -11.10 -0.75
C GLY A 22 -6.38 -10.59 -1.12
N TRP A 23 -6.23 -9.91 -2.27
CA TRP A 23 -4.92 -9.51 -2.82
C TRP A 23 -3.99 -8.81 -1.81
N ALA A 24 -4.55 -8.05 -0.86
CA ALA A 24 -3.80 -7.34 0.16
C ALA A 24 -2.97 -8.27 1.05
N ILE A 25 -3.53 -9.40 1.47
CA ILE A 25 -2.92 -10.37 2.39
C ILE A 25 -1.99 -11.36 1.68
N LEU A 26 -2.06 -11.46 0.35
CA LEU A 26 -1.20 -12.37 -0.40
C LEU A 26 0.27 -11.99 -0.31
N ASN A 27 1.13 -12.98 -0.09
CA ASN A 27 2.58 -12.84 -0.19
C ASN A 27 3.03 -12.77 -1.67
N ASP A 28 4.31 -12.49 -1.89
CA ASP A 28 4.83 -12.28 -3.24
C ASP A 28 4.86 -13.57 -4.09
N ILE A 29 4.95 -14.75 -3.46
CA ILE A 29 4.88 -16.06 -4.15
C ILE A 29 3.47 -16.29 -4.67
N ASP A 30 2.45 -16.09 -3.84
CA ASP A 30 1.05 -16.29 -4.22
C ASP A 30 0.62 -15.28 -5.29
N ARG A 31 1.05 -14.01 -5.17
CA ARG A 31 0.84 -13.01 -6.23
C ARG A 31 1.52 -13.43 -7.54
N SER A 32 2.73 -13.97 -7.48
CA SER A 32 3.43 -14.46 -8.67
C SER A 32 2.65 -15.59 -9.35
N ARG A 33 2.11 -16.53 -8.57
CA ARG A 33 1.25 -17.62 -9.09
C ARG A 33 -0.03 -17.09 -9.75
N LEU A 34 -0.66 -16.08 -9.16
CA LEU A 34 -1.84 -15.43 -9.76
C LEU A 34 -1.49 -14.72 -11.06
N TYR A 35 -0.37 -14.00 -11.12
CA TYR A 35 0.09 -13.40 -12.37
C TYR A 35 0.31 -14.44 -13.48
N GLU A 36 0.91 -15.59 -13.15
CA GLU A 36 1.06 -16.69 -14.12
C GLU A 36 -0.30 -17.23 -14.58
N ARG A 37 -1.23 -17.45 -13.64
CA ARG A 37 -2.58 -17.93 -13.94
C ARG A 37 -3.33 -16.96 -14.84
N TRP A 38 -3.36 -15.67 -14.51
CA TRP A 38 -4.04 -14.64 -15.31
C TRP A 38 -3.39 -14.41 -16.67
N THR A 39 -2.07 -14.60 -16.78
CA THR A 39 -1.36 -14.53 -18.07
C THR A 39 -1.77 -15.67 -19.01
N ARG A 40 -2.05 -16.86 -18.47
CA ARG A 40 -2.48 -18.04 -19.25
C ARG A 40 -3.99 -18.12 -19.48
N ASP A 41 -4.77 -17.35 -18.72
CA ASP A 41 -6.23 -17.31 -18.82
C ASP A 41 -6.66 -16.73 -20.18
N PRO A 42 -7.39 -17.47 -21.03
CA PRO A 42 -7.86 -16.98 -22.32
C PRO A 42 -8.72 -15.72 -22.21
N ALA A 43 -9.48 -15.57 -21.12
CA ALA A 43 -10.37 -14.46 -20.86
C ALA A 43 -9.69 -13.26 -20.18
N ILE A 44 -8.37 -13.32 -19.94
CA ILE A 44 -7.55 -12.21 -19.44
C ILE A 44 -6.31 -12.06 -20.31
N GLY A 45 -5.31 -12.92 -20.10
CA GLY A 45 -4.03 -12.87 -20.83
C GLY A 45 -4.20 -13.15 -22.32
N GLY A 46 -5.11 -14.05 -22.69
CA GLY A 46 -5.47 -14.30 -24.09
C GLY A 46 -5.96 -13.03 -24.78
N GLN A 47 -6.89 -12.30 -24.18
CA GLN A 47 -7.39 -11.03 -24.74
C GLN A 47 -6.28 -9.98 -24.91
N ILE A 48 -5.40 -9.84 -23.92
CA ILE A 48 -4.29 -8.87 -23.96
C ILE A 48 -3.29 -9.24 -25.06
N ALA A 49 -3.00 -10.53 -25.25
CA ALA A 49 -2.06 -11.05 -26.25
C ALA A 49 -2.46 -10.74 -27.70
N HIS A 50 -3.74 -10.43 -27.98
CA HIS A 50 -4.17 -9.98 -29.30
C HIS A 50 -3.66 -8.58 -29.65
N PHE A 51 -3.25 -7.79 -28.65
CA PHE A 51 -2.88 -6.39 -28.83
C PHE A 51 -1.40 -6.10 -28.55
N MET A 52 -0.64 -7.08 -28.06
CA MET A 52 0.78 -6.94 -27.75
C MET A 52 1.50 -8.30 -27.76
N ASP A 53 2.84 -8.25 -27.78
CA ASP A 53 3.69 -9.44 -27.63
C ASP A 53 3.26 -10.26 -26.40
N PRO A 54 2.93 -11.57 -26.56
CA PRO A 54 2.57 -12.45 -25.46
C PRO A 54 3.57 -12.45 -24.29
N ARG A 55 4.86 -12.23 -24.56
CA ARG A 55 5.93 -12.15 -23.56
C ARG A 55 5.78 -10.94 -22.63
N LYS A 56 5.06 -9.91 -23.06
CA LYS A 56 4.81 -8.66 -22.30
C LYS A 56 3.49 -8.68 -21.52
N VAL A 57 2.62 -9.67 -21.75
CA VAL A 57 1.28 -9.74 -21.13
C VAL A 57 1.35 -9.74 -19.61
N ARG A 58 2.22 -10.58 -19.02
CA ARG A 58 2.40 -10.64 -17.56
C ARG A 58 2.80 -9.30 -16.97
N VAL A 59 3.75 -8.62 -17.61
CA VAL A 59 4.25 -7.30 -17.19
C VAL A 59 3.12 -6.27 -17.32
N TYR A 60 2.34 -6.32 -18.39
CA TYR A 60 1.20 -5.43 -18.59
C TYR A 60 0.12 -5.60 -17.52
N ILE A 61 -0.27 -6.86 -17.22
CA ILE A 61 -1.22 -7.17 -16.14
C ILE A 61 -0.72 -6.58 -14.82
N LYS A 62 0.55 -6.83 -14.48
CA LYS A 62 1.16 -6.33 -13.24
C LYS A 62 1.20 -4.81 -13.18
N ASP A 63 1.90 -4.16 -14.11
CA ASP A 63 2.27 -2.75 -13.99
C ASP A 63 1.16 -1.80 -14.44
N SER A 64 0.29 -2.22 -15.36
CA SER A 64 -0.75 -1.36 -15.92
C SER A 64 -2.15 -1.61 -15.34
N LEU A 65 -2.47 -2.85 -14.94
CA LEU A 65 -3.82 -3.19 -14.47
C LEU A 65 -3.89 -3.35 -12.95
N ILE A 66 -2.96 -4.09 -12.34
CA ILE A 66 -2.99 -4.40 -10.90
C ILE A 66 -2.29 -3.34 -10.04
N LYS A 67 -1.21 -2.73 -10.50
CA LYS A 67 -0.53 -1.69 -9.72
C LYS A 67 -1.43 -0.48 -9.39
N PRO A 68 -2.32 -0.01 -10.29
CA PRO A 68 -3.31 1.01 -9.92
C PRO A 68 -4.35 0.52 -8.90
N TYR A 69 -4.75 -0.76 -8.93
CA TYR A 69 -5.58 -1.37 -7.88
C TYR A 69 -4.89 -1.28 -6.51
N GLU A 70 -3.62 -1.67 -6.45
CA GLU A 70 -2.87 -1.60 -5.20
C GLU A 70 -2.81 -0.16 -4.70
N ARG A 71 -2.59 0.82 -5.58
CA ARG A 71 -2.61 2.24 -5.20
C ARG A 71 -3.98 2.69 -4.70
N ALA A 72 -5.05 2.31 -5.39
CA ALA A 72 -6.41 2.70 -5.01
C ALA A 72 -6.83 2.14 -3.65
N ARG A 73 -6.25 0.99 -3.23
CA ARG A 73 -6.62 0.28 -1.99
C ARG A 73 -5.59 0.34 -0.88
N LEU A 74 -4.38 0.79 -1.18
CA LEU A 74 -3.35 1.10 -0.18
C LEU A 74 -3.52 2.48 0.45
N LEU A 75 -4.41 3.30 -0.10
CA LEU A 75 -4.82 4.54 0.51
C LEU A 75 -5.98 4.20 1.45
N ALA A 76 -5.67 3.82 2.68
CA ALA A 76 -6.55 4.29 3.75
C ALA A 76 -6.69 5.79 3.54
N SER A 77 -7.93 6.27 3.47
CA SER A 77 -8.23 7.69 3.31
C SER A 77 -7.50 8.46 4.42
N GLN A 78 -7.12 9.71 4.14
CA GLN A 78 -6.50 10.55 5.18
C GLN A 78 -7.37 10.58 6.45
N ASP A 79 -8.69 10.56 6.30
CA ASP A 79 -9.62 10.49 7.42
C ASP A 79 -9.51 9.21 8.24
N GLU A 80 -9.29 8.05 7.62
CA GLU A 80 -9.05 6.79 8.34
C GLU A 80 -7.71 6.82 9.07
N ILE A 81 -6.67 7.38 8.46
CA ILE A 81 -5.36 7.56 9.11
C ILE A 81 -5.49 8.52 10.29
N TRP A 82 -6.25 9.61 10.16
CA TRP A 82 -6.44 10.60 11.24
C TRP A 82 -7.21 9.99 12.39
N ARG A 83 -8.28 9.23 12.09
CA ARG A 83 -9.04 8.49 13.10
C ARG A 83 -8.15 7.47 13.82
N ALA A 84 -7.34 6.70 13.10
CA ALA A 84 -6.43 5.72 13.68
C ALA A 84 -5.35 6.33 14.60
N LEU A 85 -4.97 7.59 14.36
CA LEU A 85 -3.99 8.32 15.15
C LEU A 85 -4.62 9.34 16.12
N GLU A 86 -5.95 9.38 16.20
CA GLU A 86 -6.73 10.33 17.01
C GLU A 86 -6.31 11.79 16.75
N ILE A 87 -6.10 12.14 15.48
CA ILE A 87 -5.80 13.49 15.04
C ILE A 87 -7.12 14.23 14.86
N ALA A 88 -7.27 15.39 15.51
CA ALA A 88 -8.41 16.26 15.32
C ALA A 88 -8.46 16.79 13.88
N SER A 89 -9.62 16.67 13.24
CA SER A 89 -9.86 17.18 11.88
C SER A 89 -10.38 18.63 11.94
N PRO A 90 -9.96 19.53 11.03
CA PRO A 90 -9.04 19.30 9.91
C PRO A 90 -7.57 19.52 10.26
N ALA A 91 -6.71 18.61 9.79
CA ALA A 91 -5.26 18.77 9.83
C ALA A 91 -4.72 19.15 8.44
N THR A 92 -4.01 20.28 8.34
CA THR A 92 -3.46 20.78 7.07
C THR A 92 -2.20 20.02 6.70
N THR A 93 -2.23 19.33 5.55
CA THR A 93 -1.04 18.69 4.98
C THR A 93 -0.19 19.70 4.21
N VAL A 94 1.09 19.84 4.59
CA VAL A 94 2.04 20.74 3.92
C VAL A 94 3.01 20.01 2.98
N GLN A 95 3.12 18.68 3.11
CA GLN A 95 3.95 17.85 2.24
C GLN A 95 3.42 16.43 2.18
N THR A 96 3.40 15.81 0.99
CA THR A 96 2.99 14.42 0.79
C THR A 96 4.15 13.56 0.33
N PHE A 97 4.17 12.29 0.76
CA PHE A 97 5.16 11.29 0.37
C PHE A 97 4.49 10.10 -0.32
N ILE A 98 5.08 9.64 -1.42
CA ILE A 98 4.52 8.54 -2.22
C ILE A 98 4.97 7.17 -1.70
N LYS A 99 6.25 7.02 -1.29
CA LYS A 99 6.78 5.74 -0.80
C LYS A 99 7.82 5.90 0.33
N PRO A 100 7.63 5.22 1.46
CA PRO A 100 6.32 4.84 2.02
C PRO A 100 5.30 5.99 1.95
N HIS A 101 4.00 5.68 1.92
CA HIS A 101 2.99 6.73 1.96
C HIS A 101 3.12 7.51 3.26
N GLY A 102 2.87 8.81 3.20
CA GLY A 102 2.99 9.65 4.36
C GLY A 102 2.67 11.10 4.04
N CYS A 103 2.66 11.91 5.09
CA CYS A 103 2.63 13.35 4.96
C CYS A 103 3.35 14.02 6.11
N ARG A 104 3.61 15.32 5.95
CA ARG A 104 3.93 16.23 7.04
C ARG A 104 2.77 17.20 7.20
N LEU A 105 2.30 17.37 8.42
CA LEU A 105 1.32 18.37 8.79
C LEU A 105 1.98 19.72 9.08
N GLU A 106 1.17 20.79 9.09
CA GLU A 106 1.63 22.15 9.36
C GLU A 106 2.32 22.30 10.72
N ASP A 107 1.85 21.57 11.73
CA ASP A 107 2.41 21.50 13.08
C ASP A 107 3.69 20.65 13.20
N GLY A 108 4.22 20.16 12.06
CA GLY A 108 5.45 19.40 11.99
C GLY A 108 5.29 17.89 12.16
N LYS A 109 4.09 17.38 12.49
CA LYS A 109 3.86 15.94 12.66
C LYS A 109 4.14 15.19 11.34
N ILE A 110 5.05 14.22 11.40
CA ILE A 110 5.30 13.25 10.34
C ILE A 110 4.40 12.05 10.56
N ILE A 111 3.64 11.71 9.53
CA ILE A 111 2.77 10.55 9.53
C ILE A 111 3.14 9.67 8.36
N CYS A 112 3.33 8.37 8.60
CA CYS A 112 3.59 7.38 7.56
C CYS A 112 2.61 6.22 7.67
N TRP A 113 2.23 5.65 6.53
CA TRP A 113 1.40 4.45 6.53
C TRP A 113 1.73 3.52 5.37
N GLY A 114 1.34 2.27 5.54
CA GLY A 114 1.56 1.23 4.54
C GLY A 114 1.23 -0.16 5.08
N LYS A 115 1.53 -1.19 4.30
CA LYS A 115 1.27 -2.58 4.69
C LYS A 115 2.11 -2.97 5.91
N SER A 116 1.52 -3.71 6.83
CA SER A 116 2.19 -4.20 8.03
C SER A 116 3.40 -5.08 7.72
N ARG A 117 3.36 -5.81 6.59
CA ARG A 117 4.51 -6.60 6.11
C ARG A 117 5.77 -5.77 5.84
N ASP A 118 5.59 -4.47 5.56
CA ASP A 118 6.64 -3.53 5.21
C ASP A 118 7.02 -2.63 6.41
N TRP A 119 6.60 -2.97 7.64
CA TRP A 119 6.70 -2.11 8.84
C TRP A 119 8.08 -1.49 9.06
N LYS A 120 9.17 -2.22 8.79
CA LYS A 120 10.54 -1.71 8.92
C LYS A 120 10.76 -0.47 8.05
N LEU A 121 10.31 -0.52 6.80
CA LEU A 121 10.41 0.61 5.86
C LEU A 121 9.52 1.76 6.31
N ILE A 122 8.33 1.48 6.84
CA ILE A 122 7.39 2.52 7.27
C ILE A 122 7.93 3.26 8.51
N LEU A 123 8.41 2.53 9.52
CA LEU A 123 9.01 3.13 10.72
C LEU A 123 10.26 3.95 10.38
N MET A 124 11.17 3.39 9.56
CA MET A 124 12.37 4.11 9.13
C MET A 124 12.04 5.37 8.35
N ALA A 125 11.03 5.33 7.47
CA ALA A 125 10.61 6.52 6.76
C ALA A 125 10.07 7.61 7.70
N ALA A 126 9.28 7.26 8.72
CA ALA A 126 8.80 8.23 9.71
C ALA A 126 9.97 8.87 10.48
N PHE A 127 10.92 8.03 10.93
CA PHE A 127 12.13 8.47 11.60
C PHE A 127 12.97 9.41 10.73
N GLU A 128 13.39 8.97 9.54
CA GLU A 128 14.25 9.74 8.63
C GLU A 128 13.61 11.09 8.25
N ARG A 129 12.31 11.09 7.90
CA ARG A 129 11.60 12.31 7.52
C ARG A 129 11.51 13.31 8.68
N SER A 130 11.41 12.84 9.92
CA SER A 130 11.44 13.72 11.10
C SER A 130 12.81 14.38 11.32
N ARG A 131 13.90 13.77 10.84
CA ARG A 131 15.27 14.32 10.97
C ARG A 131 15.65 15.27 9.84
N LEU A 132 15.00 15.16 8.68
CA LEU A 132 15.30 15.98 7.50
C LEU A 132 14.65 17.37 7.53
N ALA A 133 13.53 17.54 8.24
CA ALA A 133 12.82 18.81 8.30
C ALA A 133 12.97 19.49 9.67
N LYS A 134 13.29 20.79 9.66
CA LYS A 134 13.29 21.60 10.89
C LYS A 134 11.90 21.56 11.53
N SER A 135 11.85 21.33 12.84
CA SER A 135 10.62 21.23 13.64
C SER A 135 9.71 20.04 13.28
N ALA A 136 10.20 19.05 12.53
CA ALA A 136 9.42 17.85 12.28
C ALA A 136 9.46 16.88 13.46
N ILE A 137 8.32 16.25 13.74
CA ILE A 137 8.13 15.35 14.87
C ILE A 137 7.80 13.96 14.31
N PRO A 138 8.50 12.88 14.71
CA PRO A 138 8.12 11.52 14.35
C PRO A 138 6.81 11.17 15.09
N PHE A 139 5.66 11.49 14.50
CA PHE A 139 4.39 11.44 15.21
C PHE A 139 3.69 10.10 15.07
N GLY A 140 3.32 9.70 13.86
CA GLY A 140 2.35 8.62 13.67
C GLY A 140 2.75 7.61 12.62
N VAL A 141 2.60 6.33 12.94
CA VAL A 141 2.63 5.24 11.96
C VAL A 141 1.34 4.46 11.98
N VAL A 142 0.75 4.24 10.80
CA VAL A 142 -0.41 3.36 10.62
C VAL A 142 -0.04 2.18 9.73
N LEU A 143 -0.21 0.98 10.25
CA LEU A 143 0.05 -0.26 9.52
C LEU A 143 -1.27 -0.89 9.09
N LEU A 144 -1.45 -1.05 7.78
CA LEU A 144 -2.55 -1.80 7.20
C LEU A 144 -2.21 -3.29 7.34
N GLU A 145 -2.95 -4.05 8.15
CA GLU A 145 -2.65 -5.45 8.38
C GLU A 145 -2.75 -6.24 7.06
N THR A 146 -1.70 -7.01 6.77
CA THR A 146 -1.65 -7.87 5.59
C THR A 146 -1.29 -9.31 5.97
N GLY A 147 -1.63 -9.74 7.18
CA GLY A 147 -1.38 -11.08 7.73
C GLY A 147 0.05 -11.34 8.21
N LYS A 148 0.90 -10.32 8.29
CA LYS A 148 2.32 -10.45 8.67
C LYS A 148 2.61 -10.00 10.09
N THR A 149 1.73 -9.19 10.67
CA THR A 149 1.80 -8.79 12.08
C THR A 149 0.58 -9.27 12.84
N SER A 150 -0.02 -10.39 12.42
CA SER A 150 -1.25 -10.94 13.01
C SER A 150 -1.01 -11.61 14.38
N ASN A 151 0.23 -11.98 14.72
CA ASN A 151 0.55 -12.53 16.03
C ASN A 151 1.07 -11.45 17.00
N GLU A 152 0.79 -11.65 18.27
CA GLU A 152 1.08 -10.70 19.35
C GLU A 152 2.58 -10.43 19.51
N GLY A 153 3.42 -11.46 19.40
CA GLY A 153 4.88 -11.31 19.51
C GLY A 153 5.47 -10.39 18.45
N THR A 154 4.96 -10.46 17.21
CA THR A 154 5.37 -9.56 16.13
C THR A 154 4.86 -8.14 16.39
N ARG A 155 3.60 -7.97 16.83
CA ARG A 155 3.09 -6.62 17.18
C ARG A 155 3.90 -6.00 18.32
N SER A 156 4.30 -6.77 19.33
CA SER A 156 5.19 -6.30 20.40
C SER A 156 6.52 -5.81 19.85
N LEU A 157 7.18 -6.61 19.00
CA LEU A 157 8.43 -6.21 18.36
C LEU A 157 8.30 -4.89 17.57
N VAL A 158 7.20 -4.70 16.83
CA VAL A 158 6.96 -3.46 16.08
C VAL A 158 6.73 -2.27 17.03
N LYS A 159 5.98 -2.47 18.14
CA LYS A 159 5.79 -1.44 19.17
C LYS A 159 7.12 -1.02 19.81
N ASP A 160 7.97 -1.98 20.16
CA ASP A 160 9.28 -1.70 20.76
C ASP A 160 10.18 -0.94 19.78
N ALA A 161 10.21 -1.34 18.50
CA ALA A 161 10.95 -0.63 17.46
C ALA A 161 10.41 0.81 17.26
N CYS A 162 9.10 0.99 17.29
CA CYS A 162 8.45 2.30 17.20
C CYS A 162 8.88 3.22 18.34
N ALA A 163 8.86 2.71 19.59
CA ALA A 163 9.30 3.45 20.77
C ALA A 163 10.80 3.81 20.70
N CYS A 164 11.66 2.87 20.29
CA CYS A 164 13.10 3.13 20.11
C CYS A 164 13.39 4.22 19.08
N LEU A 165 12.55 4.35 18.05
CA LEU A 165 12.66 5.41 17.03
C LEU A 165 12.01 6.73 17.46
N GLY A 166 11.40 6.78 18.64
CA GLY A 166 10.73 7.96 19.19
C GLY A 166 9.42 8.30 18.48
N ILE A 167 8.79 7.34 17.81
CA ILE A 167 7.51 7.56 17.12
C ILE A 167 6.38 7.51 18.16
N GLU A 168 5.61 8.59 18.27
CA GLU A 168 4.63 8.79 19.36
C GLU A 168 3.42 7.86 19.31
N LYS A 169 2.89 7.61 18.10
CA LYS A 169 1.67 6.83 17.89
C LYS A 169 1.89 5.73 16.85
N LEU A 170 1.39 4.54 17.17
CA LEU A 170 1.36 3.38 16.29
C LEU A 170 -0.03 2.76 16.32
N SER A 171 -0.61 2.56 15.14
CA SER A 171 -1.93 1.96 15.00
C SER A 171 -1.95 0.92 13.88
N TRP A 172 -2.82 -0.08 14.02
CA TRP A 172 -3.11 -1.06 12.99
C TRP A 172 -4.52 -0.84 12.48
N LEU A 173 -4.67 -0.83 11.16
CA LEU A 173 -5.96 -0.98 10.50
C LEU A 173 -6.07 -2.42 10.04
N GLU A 174 -7.07 -3.13 10.53
CA GLU A 174 -7.35 -4.53 10.14
C GLU A 174 -7.96 -4.64 8.74
#